data_AF-A0AB36E0W8-F1
#
_entry.id   AF-A0AB36E0W8-F1
#
_cell.length_a   1.000
_cell.length_b   1.000
_cell.length_c   1.000
_cell.angle_alpha   90.00
_cell.angle_beta   90.00
_cell.angle_gamma   90.00
#
_symmetry.space_group_name_H-M   'P 1'
#
loop_
_entity.id
_entity.type
_entity.pdbx_description
1 polymer ?
#
loop_
_entity_poly.entity_id
_entity_poly.type
_entity_poly.pdbx_seq_one_letter_code
_entity_poly.pdbx_strand_id
1 'polypeptide(L)'
;MANQSALTKALLTCVVAHTAILHNGKRYDVNDEILLTEAEYHRLAVYVTLKDADALKKAKAEAEAKAQALAAQAKAEEEAKAEADAKTEAEKTNKKEK
;
A
#
# COMPACT_ATOMS: atom_id res chain seq x y z
N MET A 1 10.50 -7.79 -13.73
CA MET A 1 9.66 -6.63 -14.11
C MET A 1 8.89 -6.21 -12.88
N ALA A 2 9.40 -5.21 -12.15
CA ALA A 2 8.86 -4.79 -10.87
C ALA A 2 7.73 -3.79 -11.08
N ASN A 3 6.48 -4.18 -10.84
CA ASN A 3 5.37 -3.23 -10.70
C ASN A 3 5.46 -2.59 -9.31
N GLN A 4 6.38 -1.63 -9.15
CA GLN A 4 6.48 -0.73 -8.00
C GLN A 4 5.36 0.33 -7.98
N SER A 5 4.18 0.05 -8.55
CA SER A 5 3.03 0.95 -8.56
C SER A 5 2.01 0.65 -7.44
N ALA A 6 2.44 -0.04 -6.37
CA ALA A 6 1.64 -0.31 -5.18
C ALA A 6 2.02 0.63 -4.02
N LEU A 7 2.34 1.90 -4.33
CA LEU A 7 2.41 2.96 -3.35
C LEU A 7 1.00 3.18 -2.79
N THR A 8 0.72 2.56 -1.64
CA THR A 8 -0.29 2.95 -0.65
C THR A 8 -1.58 3.54 -1.23
N LYS A 9 -2.23 2.81 -2.15
CA LYS A 9 -3.49 3.25 -2.75
C LYS A 9 -4.58 3.14 -1.69
N ALA A 10 -5.03 4.28 -1.17
CA ALA A 10 -6.08 4.35 -0.16
C ALA A 10 -7.32 3.58 -0.63
N LEU A 11 -7.72 2.57 0.14
CA LEU A 11 -8.88 1.72 -0.12
C LEU A 11 -10.09 2.29 0.61
N LEU A 12 -11.16 2.51 -0.15
CA LEU A 12 -12.45 3.03 0.27
C LEU A 12 -13.43 1.87 0.42
N THR A 13 -14.11 1.82 1.55
CA THR A 13 -15.20 0.88 1.77
C THR A 13 -16.48 1.41 1.15
N CYS A 14 -16.96 0.72 0.13
CA CYS A 14 -18.19 1.04 -0.57
C CYS A 14 -19.19 -0.12 -0.44
N VAL A 15 -20.47 0.16 -0.61
CA VAL A 15 -21.55 -0.82 -0.64
C VAL A 15 -22.15 -0.83 -2.04
N VAL A 16 -22.42 -2.02 -2.57
CA VAL A 16 -23.09 -2.17 -3.87
C VAL A 16 -24.56 -1.77 -3.75
N ALA A 17 -25.03 -0.82 -4.54
CA ALA A 17 -26.36 -0.24 -4.35
C ALA A 17 -27.46 -0.86 -5.24
N HIS A 18 -27.24 -0.94 -6.55
CA HIS A 18 -28.33 -1.20 -7.52
C HIS A 18 -28.27 -2.59 -8.18
N THR A 19 -27.08 -3.08 -8.50
CA THR A 19 -26.88 -4.32 -9.26
C THR A 19 -25.63 -5.02 -8.80
N ALA A 20 -25.62 -6.35 -8.84
CA ALA A 20 -24.42 -7.12 -8.54
C ALA A 20 -23.24 -6.70 -9.46
N ILE A 21 -22.05 -6.58 -8.88
CA ILE A 21 -20.84 -6.13 -9.57
C ILE A 21 -19.81 -7.25 -9.52
N LEU A 22 -19.16 -7.52 -10.66
CA LEU A 22 -17.98 -8.37 -10.70
C LEU A 22 -16.74 -7.49 -10.63
N HIS A 23 -15.95 -7.63 -9.56
CA HIS A 23 -14.73 -6.87 -9.37
C HIS A 23 -13.62 -7.77 -8.84
N ASN A 24 -12.41 -7.64 -9.39
CA ASN A 24 -11.24 -8.46 -9.03
C ASN A 24 -11.51 -9.99 -9.02
N GLY A 25 -12.35 -10.46 -9.95
CA GLY A 25 -12.70 -11.88 -10.06
C GLY A 25 -13.70 -12.39 -9.00
N LYS A 26 -14.21 -11.51 -8.12
CA LYS A 26 -15.26 -11.83 -7.14
C LYS A 26 -16.55 -11.09 -7.50
N ARG A 27 -17.69 -11.79 -7.35
CA ARG A 27 -19.02 -11.21 -7.49
C ARG A 27 -19.47 -10.65 -6.14
N TYR A 28 -19.95 -9.42 -6.16
CA TYR A 28 -20.51 -8.71 -5.03
C TYR A 28 -21.98 -8.46 -5.32
N ASP A 29 -22.88 -8.93 -4.46
CA ASP A 29 -24.31 -8.73 -4.61
C ASP A 29 -24.75 -7.37 -4.03
N VAL A 30 -26.01 -7.01 -4.23
CA VAL A 30 -26.55 -5.76 -3.70
C VAL A 30 -26.47 -5.77 -2.17
N ASN A 31 -26.00 -4.67 -1.60
CA ASN A 31 -25.63 -4.47 -0.19
C ASN A 31 -24.33 -5.14 0.26
N ASP A 32 -23.57 -5.79 -0.63
CA ASP A 32 -22.24 -6.28 -0.27
C ASP A 32 -21.22 -5.14 -0.17
N GLU A 33 -20.26 -5.34 0.73
CA GLU A 33 -19.12 -4.46 0.91
C GLU A 33 -18.00 -4.78 -0.07
N ILE A 34 -17.57 -3.75 -0.78
CA ILE A 34 -16.50 -3.79 -1.76
C ILE A 34 -15.43 -2.75 -1.40
N LEU A 35 -14.18 -3.19 -1.38
CA LEU A 35 -13.03 -2.30 -1.20
C LEU A 35 -12.57 -1.82 -2.56
N LEU A 36 -12.65 -0.52 -2.78
CA LEU A 36 -12.30 0.12 -4.04
C LEU A 36 -11.25 1.18 -3.79
N THR A 37 -10.33 1.37 -4.71
CA THR A 37 -9.46 2.54 -4.68
C THR A 37 -10.24 3.79 -5.08
N GLU A 38 -9.77 4.98 -4.73
CA GLU A 38 -10.42 6.25 -5.12
C GLU A 38 -10.71 6.34 -6.63
N ALA A 39 -9.74 5.93 -7.46
CA ALA A 39 -9.89 5.89 -8.91
C ALA A 39 -10.90 4.86 -9.42
N GLU A 40 -11.16 3.78 -8.67
CA GLU A 40 -12.15 2.76 -9.02
C GLU A 40 -13.53 3.17 -8.54
N TYR A 41 -13.62 3.76 -7.34
CA TYR A 41 -14.84 4.36 -6.83
C TYR A 41 -15.40 5.38 -7.82
N HIS A 42 -14.58 6.31 -8.33
CA HIS A 42 -15.06 7.28 -9.32
C HIS A 42 -15.62 6.65 -10.61
N ARG A 43 -15.10 5.50 -11.03
CA ARG A 43 -15.63 4.76 -12.19
C ARG A 43 -16.93 4.03 -11.87
N LEU A 44 -17.06 3.56 -10.65
CA LEU A 44 -18.19 2.75 -10.18
C LEU A 44 -19.18 3.56 -9.33
N ALA A 45 -19.03 4.89 -9.22
CA ALA A 45 -19.78 5.74 -8.28
C ALA A 45 -21.29 5.70 -8.50
N VAL A 46 -21.74 5.31 -9.69
CA VAL A 46 -23.17 5.10 -10.00
C VAL A 46 -23.69 3.79 -9.42
N TYR A 47 -22.84 2.78 -9.26
CA TYR A 47 -23.20 1.44 -8.83
C TYR A 47 -22.91 1.17 -7.36
N VAL A 48 -22.04 1.97 -6.75
CA VAL A 48 -21.63 1.83 -5.35
C VAL A 48 -21.85 3.12 -4.56
N THR A 49 -22.18 2.97 -3.28
CA THR A 49 -22.30 4.05 -2.32
C THR A 49 -21.16 3.97 -1.32
N LEU A 50 -20.65 5.12 -0.85
CA LEU A 50 -19.69 5.11 0.25
C LEU A 50 -20.40 4.63 1.51
N LYS A 51 -19.85 3.61 2.16
CA LYS A 51 -20.44 3.04 3.39
C LYS A 51 -20.39 4.05 4.54
N ASP A 52 -19.26 4.75 4.66
CA ASP A 52 -19.02 5.79 5.64
C ASP A 52 -18.48 7.03 4.93
N ALA A 53 -19.09 8.19 5.16
CA ALA A 53 -18.57 9.46 4.65
C ALA A 53 -17.15 9.75 5.20
N ASP A 54 -16.80 9.20 6.35
CA ASP A 54 -15.45 9.27 6.95
C ASP A 54 -14.50 8.15 6.49
N ALA A 55 -14.94 7.20 5.65
CA ALA A 55 -14.07 6.15 5.11
C ALA A 55 -12.89 6.76 4.31
N LEU A 56 -13.14 7.85 3.58
CA LEU A 56 -12.10 8.62 2.88
C LEU A 56 -11.02 9.15 3.84
N LYS A 57 -11.41 9.64 5.02
CA LYS A 57 -10.47 10.14 6.03
C LYS A 57 -9.66 9.02 6.66
N LYS A 58 -10.32 7.90 7.00
CA LYS A 58 -9.64 6.71 7.55
C LYS A 58 -8.65 6.12 6.54
N ALA A 59 -9.05 5.99 5.29
CA ALA A 59 -8.19 5.47 4.23
C ALA A 59 -6.95 6.35 4.00
N LYS A 60 -7.09 7.69 4.08
CA LYS A 60 -5.95 8.62 4.03
C LYS A 60 -5.04 8.48 5.25
N ALA A 61 -5.60 8.42 6.46
CA ALA A 61 -4.83 8.24 7.69
C ALA A 61 -4.05 6.91 7.70
N GLU A 62 -4.64 5.82 7.24
CA GLU A 62 -3.96 4.53 7.12
C GLU A 62 -2.87 4.52 6.03
N ALA A 63 -3.11 5.21 4.91
CA ALA A 63 -2.10 5.35 3.86
C ALA A 63 -0.89 6.16 4.35
N GLU A 64 -1.10 7.25 5.10
CA GLU A 64 -0.02 8.02 5.73
C GLU A 64 0.74 7.21 6.78
N ALA A 65 0.03 6.49 7.66
CA ALA A 65 0.66 5.65 8.67
C ALA A 65 1.53 4.56 8.03
N LYS A 66 1.04 3.91 6.96
CA LYS A 66 1.81 2.90 6.21
C LYS A 66 2.99 3.52 5.47
N ALA A 67 2.85 4.71 4.89
CA ALA A 67 3.94 5.41 4.23
C ALA A 67 5.06 5.77 5.22
N GLN A 68 4.71 6.24 6.43
CA GLN A 68 5.68 6.52 7.48
C GLN A 68 6.39 5.25 7.97
N ALA A 69 5.66 4.14 8.15
CA ALA A 69 6.25 2.86 8.54
C ALA A 69 7.23 2.33 7.48
N LEU A 70 6.86 2.40 6.19
CA LEU A 70 7.73 1.99 5.08
C LEU A 70 8.98 2.88 4.98
N ALA A 71 8.84 4.20 5.16
CA ALA A 71 9.98 5.11 5.16
C ALA A 71 10.95 4.85 6.32
N ALA A 72 10.43 4.53 7.52
CA ALA A 72 11.25 4.16 8.66
C ALA A 72 11.99 2.82 8.42
N GLN A 73 11.32 1.84 7.82
CA GLN A 73 11.89 0.55 7.52
C GLN A 73 12.99 0.63 6.44
N ALA A 74 12.78 1.45 5.40
CA ALA A 74 13.76 1.70 4.36
C ALA A 74 15.05 2.34 4.92
N LYS A 75 14.92 3.30 5.83
CA LYS A 75 16.08 3.92 6.51
C LYS A 75 16.86 2.90 7.35
N ALA A 76 16.16 2.05 8.09
CA ALA A 76 16.80 1.00 8.89
C ALA A 76 17.54 -0.03 8.02
N GLU A 77 16.99 -0.39 6.85
CA GLU A 77 17.70 -1.24 5.87
C GLU A 77 18.92 -0.55 5.26
N GLU A 78 18.85 0.76 5.01
CA GLU A 78 19.98 1.54 4.48
C GLU A 78 21.13 1.63 5.49
N GLU A 79 20.82 1.89 6.77
CA GLU A 79 21.80 1.91 7.86
C GLU A 79 22.43 0.52 8.08
N ALA A 80 21.63 -0.54 8.06
CA ALA A 80 22.13 -1.91 8.20
C ALA A 80 23.04 -2.33 7.03
N LYS A 81 22.74 -1.89 5.80
CA LYS A 81 23.61 -2.11 4.64
C LYS A 81 24.91 -1.31 4.74
N ALA A 82 24.85 -0.04 5.15
CA ALA A 82 26.04 0.77 5.35
C ALA A 82 26.98 0.20 6.41
N GLU A 83 26.45 -0.36 7.51
CA GLU A 83 27.26 -1.04 8.53
C GLU A 83 27.86 -2.36 8.05
N ALA A 84 27.17 -3.10 7.16
CA ALA A 84 27.68 -4.33 6.57
C ALA A 84 28.81 -4.05 5.56
N ASP A 85 28.65 -3.06 4.68
CA ASP A 85 29.69 -2.65 3.74
C ASP A 85 30.94 -2.14 4.48
N ALA A 86 30.77 -1.32 5.53
CA ALA A 86 31.88 -0.83 6.35
C ALA A 86 32.70 -1.95 7.03
N LYS A 87 32.04 -3.02 7.49
CA LYS A 87 32.73 -4.19 8.06
C LYS A 87 33.48 -5.00 6.99
N THR A 88 32.93 -5.13 5.79
CA THR A 88 33.59 -5.87 4.70
C THR A 88 34.79 -5.13 4.08
N GLU A 89 34.79 -3.80 4.08
CA GLU A 89 35.95 -3.01 3.67
C GLU A 89 37.08 -3.05 4.71
N ALA A 90 36.75 -3.01 6.00
CA ALA A 90 37.74 -3.13 7.08
C ALA A 90 38.43 -4.52 7.14
N GLU A 91 37.73 -5.59 6.73
CA GLU A 91 38.31 -6.93 6.69
C GLU A 91 39.23 -7.16 5.47
N LYS A 92 39.01 -6.43 4.37
CA LYS A 92 39.84 -6.50 3.15
C LYS A 92 41.15 -5.73 3.26
N THR A 93 41.18 -4.62 3.99
CA THR A 93 42.41 -3.85 4.26
C THR A 93 43.37 -4.61 5.18
N ASN A 94 42.85 -5.34 6.17
CA ASN A 94 43.69 -6.06 7.15
C ASN A 94 44.37 -7.34 6.59
N LYS A 95 43.98 -7.81 5.39
CA LYS A 95 44.55 -9.01 4.75
C LYS A 95 45.65 -8.72 3.73
N LYS A 96 45.95 -7.44 3.46
CA LYS A 96 46.99 -7.02 2.52
C LYS A 96 48.34 -6.65 3.17
N GLU A 97 48.44 -6.64 4.50
CA GLU A 97 49.64 -6.23 5.24
C GLU A 97 50.35 -7.37 6.00
N LYS A 98 50.08 -8.64 5.68
CA LYS A 98 50.86 -9.81 6.16
C LYS A 98 51.36 -10.64 4.99
#